data_AF-A0A0F9ABZ4-F1
#
_entry.id   AF-A0A0F9ABZ4-F1
#
_cell.length_a   1.000
_cell.length_b   1.000
_cell.length_c   1.000
_cell.angle_alpha   90.00
_cell.angle_beta   90.00
_cell.angle_gamma   90.00
#
_symmetry.space_group_name_H-M   'P 1'
#
loop_
_entity.id
_entity.type
_entity.pdbx_description
1 polymer ?
#
loop_
_entity_poly.entity_id
_entity_poly.type
_entity_poly.pdbx_seq_one_letter_code
_entity_poly.pdbx_strand_id
1 'polypeptide(L)'
;IQSRIETSSGDLAGIDGRRETAMAEFDAELAALAKRRTDAETALSTELTEMTAQIETARQDFESELAALAERRDVALTEAENAEAFLSEANSELERSTAQLESQRAALNGIDQDITERETRREETQAALTEIMKDVDVVGARLKEAREQESALRDTLSALQAEAATVSKELAEAEPRIQQARSAEAQSQEKSAEISREVAELEDRKQQLERELSDLDTRSSDLQSDVTAAEEQRSNVQTELKDMTALLQARSDELLKVEQRIIEQQDTADSAAAETPNDDSEASNALEKQGAAPQVEESDASANASDEEAAEPTTSDEDRQPDDQAAQQSDSADEQSTQGAIVPGTYRTGDILARFEADGTFNMQNEQSGDNVAGEYSLEAEIVTLSNPVGT
;
A
#
# COMPACT_ATOMS: atom_id res chain seq x y z
N ILE A 1 77.19 187.54 -68.58
CA ILE A 1 76.49 186.63 -69.53
C ILE A 1 77.41 185.52 -70.07
N GLN A 2 78.75 185.62 -69.99
CA GLN A 2 79.66 184.51 -70.33
C GLN A 2 79.87 183.43 -69.22
N SER A 3 79.40 183.61 -67.99
CA SER A 3 79.53 182.59 -66.92
C SER A 3 78.34 181.62 -66.80
N ARG A 4 77.40 181.61 -67.75
CA ARG A 4 76.22 180.72 -67.74
C ARG A 4 76.28 179.57 -68.75
N ILE A 5 77.35 179.46 -69.54
CA ILE A 5 77.50 178.43 -70.58
C ILE A 5 78.45 177.29 -70.15
N GLU A 6 79.42 177.53 -69.26
CA GLU A 6 80.30 176.46 -68.73
C GLU A 6 79.60 175.53 -67.73
N THR A 7 78.54 175.98 -67.07
CA THR A 7 77.78 175.15 -66.11
C THR A 7 76.90 174.09 -66.79
N SER A 8 76.63 174.22 -68.09
CA SER A 8 75.77 173.29 -68.85
C SER A 8 76.54 172.10 -69.47
N SER A 9 77.88 172.17 -69.57
CA SER A 9 78.69 171.10 -70.17
C SER A 9 79.22 170.08 -69.14
N GLY A 10 79.31 170.46 -67.87
CA GLY A 10 79.67 169.55 -66.77
C GLY A 10 78.54 168.59 -66.38
N ASP A 11 77.28 169.00 -66.55
CA ASP A 11 76.12 168.18 -66.20
C ASP A 11 75.86 167.02 -67.16
N LEU A 12 76.23 167.13 -68.45
CA LEU A 12 76.05 166.05 -69.44
C LEU A 12 77.09 164.92 -69.30
N ALA A 13 78.35 165.23 -68.97
CA ALA A 13 79.36 164.21 -68.66
C ALA A 13 79.05 163.47 -67.33
N GLY A 14 78.46 164.17 -66.36
CA GLY A 14 77.94 163.56 -65.13
C GLY A 14 76.72 162.68 -65.37
N ILE A 15 75.95 162.88 -66.44
CA ILE A 15 74.83 162.01 -66.83
C ILE A 15 75.34 160.75 -67.53
N ASP A 16 76.36 160.84 -68.39
CA ASP A 16 76.93 159.67 -69.07
C ASP A 16 77.70 158.75 -68.10
N GLY A 17 78.46 159.32 -67.15
CA GLY A 17 79.09 158.54 -66.08
C GLY A 17 78.06 157.90 -65.13
N ARG A 18 76.94 158.60 -64.85
CA ARG A 18 75.81 158.01 -64.09
C ARG A 18 75.12 156.90 -64.87
N ARG A 19 75.03 157.00 -66.19
CA ARG A 19 74.44 155.97 -67.06
C ARG A 19 75.34 154.74 -67.15
N GLU A 20 76.66 154.91 -67.26
CA GLU A 20 77.63 153.82 -67.31
C GLU A 20 77.71 153.10 -65.95
N THR A 21 77.70 153.83 -64.84
CA THR A 21 77.56 153.25 -63.50
C THR A 21 76.22 152.54 -63.32
N ALA A 22 75.11 153.13 -63.78
CA ALA A 22 73.79 152.49 -63.69
C ALA A 22 73.69 151.23 -64.58
N MET A 23 74.36 151.19 -65.74
CA MET A 23 74.44 149.99 -66.57
C MET A 23 75.32 148.92 -65.92
N ALA A 24 76.44 149.29 -65.31
CA ALA A 24 77.28 148.35 -64.56
C ALA A 24 76.58 147.83 -63.29
N GLU A 25 75.81 148.68 -62.59
CA GLU A 25 74.95 148.29 -61.48
C GLU A 25 73.83 147.36 -61.95
N PHE A 26 73.20 147.65 -63.09
CA PHE A 26 72.16 146.80 -63.67
C PHE A 26 72.71 145.46 -64.15
N ASP A 27 73.90 145.42 -64.75
CA ASP A 27 74.59 144.19 -65.15
C ASP A 27 75.02 143.37 -63.92
N ALA A 28 75.44 144.05 -62.84
CA ALA A 28 75.73 143.40 -61.56
C ALA A 28 74.46 142.86 -60.89
N GLU A 29 73.34 143.57 -60.97
CA GLU A 29 72.03 143.11 -60.52
C GLU A 29 71.52 141.93 -61.35
N LEU A 30 71.69 141.96 -62.67
CA LEU A 30 71.38 140.84 -63.57
C LEU A 30 72.23 139.62 -63.26
N ALA A 31 73.54 139.80 -63.03
CA ALA A 31 74.44 138.72 -62.63
C ALA A 31 74.10 138.18 -61.23
N ALA A 32 73.73 139.04 -60.29
CA ALA A 32 73.28 138.64 -58.95
C ALA A 32 71.93 137.90 -59.00
N LEU A 33 71.01 138.34 -59.85
CA LEU A 33 69.72 137.69 -60.08
C LEU A 33 69.89 136.34 -60.77
N ALA A 34 70.77 136.26 -61.78
CA ALA A 34 71.13 135.02 -62.45
C ALA A 34 71.76 134.03 -61.45
N LYS A 35 72.71 134.49 -60.62
CA LYS A 35 73.30 133.67 -59.55
C LYS A 35 72.24 133.20 -58.55
N ARG A 36 71.38 134.11 -58.07
CA ARG A 36 70.29 133.76 -57.14
C ARG A 36 69.32 132.76 -57.74
N ARG A 37 69.04 132.87 -59.05
CA ARG A 37 68.23 131.91 -59.78
C ARG A 37 68.92 130.55 -59.86
N THR A 38 70.19 130.50 -60.23
CA THR A 38 70.96 129.24 -60.26
C THR A 38 71.07 128.59 -58.88
N ASP A 39 71.31 129.39 -57.83
CA ASP A 39 71.37 128.93 -56.44
C ASP A 39 70.00 128.37 -56.00
N ALA A 40 68.90 129.05 -56.36
CA ALA A 40 67.53 128.58 -56.07
C ALA A 40 67.16 127.33 -56.86
N GLU A 41 67.52 127.24 -58.15
CA GLU A 41 67.34 126.05 -58.99
C GLU A 41 68.14 124.86 -58.42
N THR A 42 69.35 125.10 -57.93
CA THR A 42 70.21 124.07 -57.30
C THR A 42 69.64 123.63 -55.95
N ALA A 43 69.18 124.56 -55.12
CA ALA A 43 68.55 124.27 -53.83
C ALA A 43 67.27 123.44 -54.03
N LEU A 44 66.41 123.85 -54.96
CA LEU A 44 65.16 123.14 -55.26
C LEU A 44 65.43 121.77 -55.91
N SER A 45 66.44 121.65 -56.76
CA SER A 45 66.89 120.35 -57.28
C SER A 45 67.40 119.42 -56.17
N THR A 46 68.10 119.97 -55.19
CA THR A 46 68.60 119.21 -54.03
C THR A 46 67.44 118.74 -53.16
N GLU A 47 66.51 119.64 -52.85
CA GLU A 47 65.30 119.34 -52.06
C GLU A 47 64.42 118.31 -52.76
N LEU A 48 64.21 118.41 -54.08
CA LEU A 48 63.47 117.39 -54.84
C LEU A 48 64.16 116.03 -54.82
N THR A 49 65.50 116.00 -54.89
CA THR A 49 66.27 114.74 -54.82
C THR A 49 66.16 114.12 -53.43
N GLU A 50 66.25 114.94 -52.38
CA GLU A 50 66.10 114.52 -50.99
C GLU A 50 64.67 114.02 -50.72
N MET A 51 63.65 114.77 -51.14
CA MET A 51 62.25 114.37 -51.00
C MET A 51 61.95 113.08 -51.80
N THR A 52 62.52 112.93 -52.99
CA THR A 52 62.39 111.68 -53.78
C THR A 52 63.03 110.51 -53.05
N ALA A 53 64.22 110.70 -52.46
CA ALA A 53 64.88 109.67 -51.65
C ALA A 53 64.06 109.32 -50.39
N GLN A 54 63.50 110.31 -49.69
CA GLN A 54 62.63 110.08 -48.53
C GLN A 54 61.36 109.31 -48.91
N ILE A 55 60.72 109.65 -50.04
CA ILE A 55 59.55 108.93 -50.56
C ILE A 55 59.91 107.48 -50.88
N GLU A 56 61.06 107.26 -51.53
CA GLU A 56 61.50 105.91 -51.89
C GLU A 56 61.81 105.06 -50.65
N THR A 57 62.51 105.62 -49.65
CA THR A 57 62.72 104.94 -48.36
C THR A 57 61.41 104.62 -47.67
N ALA A 58 60.48 105.58 -47.58
CA ALA A 58 59.17 105.34 -46.96
C ALA A 58 58.37 104.25 -47.71
N ARG A 59 58.44 104.23 -49.05
CA ARG A 59 57.84 103.16 -49.86
C ARG A 59 58.43 101.79 -49.53
N GLN A 60 59.75 101.69 -49.46
CA GLN A 60 60.43 100.44 -49.12
C GLN A 60 60.08 99.97 -47.69
N ASP A 61 60.03 100.89 -46.73
CA ASP A 61 59.62 100.59 -45.36
C ASP A 61 58.17 100.08 -45.31
N PHE A 62 57.24 100.75 -45.99
CA PHE A 62 55.84 100.31 -46.07
C PHE A 62 55.70 98.96 -46.77
N GLU A 63 56.44 98.70 -47.85
CA GLU A 63 56.45 97.40 -48.53
C GLU A 63 56.96 96.29 -47.61
N SER A 64 58.00 96.56 -46.82
CA SER A 64 58.52 95.63 -45.81
C SER A 64 57.51 95.37 -44.69
N GLU A 65 56.84 96.41 -44.18
CA GLU A 65 55.80 96.26 -43.16
C GLU A 65 54.60 95.46 -43.68
N LEU A 66 54.17 95.70 -44.92
CA LEU A 66 53.10 94.95 -45.56
C LEU A 66 53.47 93.47 -45.74
N ALA A 67 54.71 93.17 -46.13
CA ALA A 67 55.20 91.80 -46.23
C ALA A 67 55.19 91.10 -44.86
N ALA A 68 55.69 91.76 -43.81
CA ALA A 68 55.68 91.22 -42.45
C ALA A 68 54.26 91.03 -41.90
N LEU A 69 53.33 91.93 -42.22
CA LEU A 69 51.93 91.81 -41.82
C LEU A 69 51.23 90.66 -42.56
N ALA A 70 51.54 90.46 -43.85
CA ALA A 70 51.03 89.34 -44.63
C ALA A 70 51.53 88.00 -44.05
N GLU A 71 52.81 87.89 -43.72
CA GLU A 71 53.38 86.70 -43.08
C GLU A 71 52.71 86.42 -41.72
N ARG A 72 52.55 87.45 -40.86
CA ARG A 72 51.84 87.30 -39.58
C ARG A 72 50.39 86.87 -39.76
N ARG A 73 49.69 87.41 -40.76
CA ARG A 73 48.32 87.02 -41.08
C ARG A 73 48.26 85.55 -41.49
N ASP A 74 49.17 85.11 -42.36
CA ASP A 74 49.16 83.74 -42.88
C ASP A 74 49.49 82.71 -41.78
N VAL A 75 50.41 83.05 -40.86
CA VAL A 75 50.66 82.25 -39.64
C VAL A 75 49.42 82.20 -38.75
N ALA A 76 48.81 83.35 -38.44
CA ALA A 76 47.62 83.39 -37.59
C ALA A 76 46.42 82.63 -38.21
N LEU A 77 46.29 82.67 -39.54
CA LEU A 77 45.27 81.92 -40.27
C LEU A 77 45.51 80.41 -40.16
N THR A 78 46.77 79.97 -40.32
CA THR A 78 47.16 78.56 -40.14
C THR A 78 46.92 78.09 -38.70
N GLU A 79 47.25 78.91 -37.69
CA GLU A 79 46.98 78.62 -36.28
C GLU A 79 45.48 78.52 -35.99
N ALA A 80 44.66 79.40 -36.57
CA ALA A 80 43.21 79.37 -36.45
C ALA A 80 42.61 78.11 -37.08
N GLU A 81 43.03 77.75 -38.29
CA GLU A 81 42.60 76.51 -38.96
C GLU A 81 42.95 75.25 -38.15
N ASN A 82 44.16 75.21 -37.57
CA ASN A 82 44.57 74.11 -36.69
C ASN A 82 43.75 74.06 -35.39
N ALA A 83 43.44 75.22 -34.81
CA ALA A 83 42.61 75.30 -33.61
C ALA A 83 41.16 74.87 -33.88
N GLU A 84 40.59 75.25 -35.03
CA GLU A 84 39.27 74.81 -35.47
C GLU A 84 39.23 73.30 -35.70
N ALA A 85 40.26 72.73 -36.33
CA ALA A 85 40.38 71.28 -36.51
C ALA A 85 40.46 70.54 -35.16
N PHE A 86 41.25 71.07 -34.21
CA PHE A 86 41.35 70.49 -32.86
C PHE A 86 40.01 70.56 -32.10
N LEU A 87 39.30 71.70 -32.18
CA LEU A 87 37.98 71.85 -31.56
C LEU A 87 36.95 70.89 -32.17
N SER A 88 36.99 70.70 -33.49
CA SER A 88 36.11 69.74 -34.18
C SER A 88 36.36 68.31 -33.71
N GLU A 89 37.62 67.91 -33.53
CA GLU A 89 37.94 66.57 -33.01
C GLU A 89 37.53 66.43 -31.55
N ALA A 90 37.83 67.43 -30.69
CA ALA A 90 37.44 67.41 -29.28
C ALA A 90 35.92 67.33 -29.10
N ASN A 91 35.15 68.04 -29.93
CA ASN A 91 33.68 67.93 -29.93
C ASN A 91 33.22 66.54 -30.37
N SER A 92 33.85 65.96 -31.40
CA SER A 92 33.54 64.60 -31.84
C SER A 92 33.84 63.55 -30.76
N GLU A 93 34.94 63.71 -30.01
CA GLU A 93 35.28 62.84 -28.89
C GLU A 93 34.29 63.00 -27.71
N LEU A 94 33.90 64.24 -27.40
CA LEU A 94 32.89 64.52 -26.37
C LEU A 94 31.53 63.90 -26.70
N GLU A 95 31.08 64.00 -27.96
CA GLU A 95 29.85 63.36 -28.43
C GLU A 95 29.92 61.83 -28.29
N ARG A 96 31.04 61.22 -28.69
CA ARG A 96 31.26 59.77 -28.53
C ARG A 96 31.25 59.35 -27.05
N SER A 97 31.93 60.10 -26.18
CA SER A 97 31.96 59.83 -24.74
C SER A 97 30.57 59.97 -24.10
N THR A 98 29.81 60.99 -24.51
CA THR A 98 28.44 61.21 -24.04
C THR A 98 27.52 60.06 -24.44
N ALA A 99 27.57 59.63 -25.70
CA ALA A 99 26.81 58.47 -26.18
C ALA A 99 27.19 57.17 -25.43
N GLN A 100 28.48 56.98 -25.13
CA GLN A 100 28.94 55.84 -24.33
C GLN A 100 28.40 55.88 -22.90
N LEU A 101 28.41 57.04 -22.24
CA LEU A 101 27.86 57.20 -20.90
C LEU A 101 26.35 56.96 -20.86
N GLU A 102 25.61 57.40 -21.86
CA GLU A 102 24.18 57.13 -21.99
C GLU A 102 23.91 55.63 -22.16
N SER A 103 24.68 54.95 -23.01
CA SER A 103 24.60 53.50 -23.18
C SER A 103 24.91 52.75 -21.87
N GLN A 104 25.94 53.17 -21.14
CA GLN A 104 26.29 52.55 -19.85
C GLN A 104 25.19 52.78 -18.79
N ARG A 105 24.61 53.98 -18.73
CA ARG A 105 23.47 54.26 -17.83
C ARG A 105 22.26 53.39 -18.16
N ALA A 106 21.95 53.22 -19.45
CA ALA A 106 20.88 52.32 -19.87
C ALA A 106 21.16 50.86 -19.46
N ALA A 107 22.40 50.39 -19.61
CA ALA A 107 22.80 49.05 -19.18
C ALA A 107 22.70 48.88 -17.66
N LEU A 108 23.12 49.86 -16.86
CA LEU A 108 22.99 49.84 -15.41
C LEU A 108 21.53 49.78 -14.98
N ASN A 109 20.65 50.59 -15.59
CA ASN A 109 19.21 50.53 -15.30
C ASN A 109 18.62 49.15 -15.63
N GLY A 110 19.08 48.49 -16.70
CA GLY A 110 18.68 47.12 -17.02
C GLY A 110 19.14 46.11 -15.98
N ILE A 111 20.39 46.23 -15.51
CA ILE A 111 20.92 45.38 -14.44
C ILE A 111 20.14 45.56 -13.14
N ASP A 112 19.77 46.79 -12.77
CA ASP A 112 18.99 47.05 -11.56
C ASP A 112 17.58 46.43 -11.63
N GLN A 113 16.97 46.42 -12.83
CA GLN A 113 15.70 45.73 -13.07
C GLN A 113 15.86 44.21 -12.93
N ASP A 114 16.89 43.62 -13.54
CA ASP A 114 17.18 42.19 -13.43
C ASP A 114 17.45 41.76 -11.98
N ILE A 115 18.17 42.59 -11.20
CA ILE A 115 18.42 42.34 -9.78
C ILE A 115 17.09 42.30 -9.01
N THR A 116 16.23 43.30 -9.23
CA THR A 116 14.92 43.40 -8.56
C THR A 116 14.03 42.19 -8.90
N GLU A 117 14.01 41.76 -10.17
CA GLU A 117 13.25 40.58 -10.59
C GLU A 117 13.79 39.30 -9.94
N ARG A 118 15.11 39.13 -9.90
CA ARG A 118 15.75 37.97 -9.25
C ARG A 118 15.51 37.94 -7.75
N GLU A 119 15.54 39.08 -7.08
CA GLU A 119 15.22 39.19 -5.65
C GLU A 119 13.78 38.77 -5.38
N THR A 120 12.83 39.27 -6.17
CA THR A 120 11.41 38.89 -6.08
C THR A 120 11.24 37.38 -6.27
N ARG A 121 11.82 36.81 -7.33
CA ARG A 121 11.75 35.37 -7.61
C ARG A 121 12.38 34.52 -6.49
N ARG A 122 13.45 35.02 -5.86
CA ARG A 122 14.09 34.34 -4.73
C ARG A 122 13.17 34.33 -3.51
N GLU A 123 12.51 35.44 -3.20
CA GLU A 123 11.55 35.51 -2.09
C GLU A 123 10.36 34.57 -2.32
N GLU A 124 9.81 34.54 -3.54
CA GLU A 124 8.74 33.61 -3.92
C GLU A 124 9.18 32.15 -3.78
N THR A 125 10.39 31.81 -4.25
CA THR A 125 10.94 30.45 -4.13
C THR A 125 11.15 30.06 -2.67
N GLN A 126 11.61 30.98 -1.83
CA GLN A 126 11.81 30.74 -0.40
C GLN A 126 10.48 30.55 0.34
N ALA A 127 9.44 31.31 -0.02
CA ALA A 127 8.09 31.12 0.49
C ALA A 127 7.53 29.76 0.07
N ALA A 128 7.68 29.37 -1.21
CA ALA A 128 7.25 28.08 -1.72
C ALA A 128 7.96 26.92 -1.01
N LEU A 129 9.28 27.02 -0.79
CA LEU A 129 10.05 26.03 -0.04
C LEU A 129 9.52 25.85 1.39
N THR A 130 9.17 26.95 2.06
CA THR A 130 8.64 26.92 3.43
C THR A 130 7.29 26.20 3.47
N GLU A 131 6.41 26.42 2.49
CA GLU A 131 5.13 25.71 2.42
C GLU A 131 5.32 24.23 2.09
N ILE A 132 6.23 23.88 1.17
CA ILE A 132 6.56 22.48 0.87
C ILE A 132 7.07 21.73 2.10
N MET A 133 7.94 22.36 2.91
CA MET A 133 8.44 21.75 4.15
C MET A 133 7.30 21.44 5.13
N LYS A 134 6.34 22.37 5.26
CA LYS A 134 5.16 22.18 6.10
C LYS A 134 4.24 21.07 5.57
N ASP A 135 4.07 20.96 4.24
CA ASP A 135 3.33 19.87 3.63
C ASP A 135 3.99 18.51 3.88
N VAL A 136 5.32 18.43 3.82
CA VAL A 136 6.08 17.22 4.17
C VAL A 136 5.86 16.82 5.62
N ASP A 137 5.85 17.78 6.56
CA ASP A 137 5.56 17.50 7.98
C ASP A 137 4.13 16.95 8.17
N VAL A 138 3.15 17.53 7.46
CA VAL A 138 1.75 17.06 7.49
C VAL A 138 1.62 15.65 6.92
N VAL A 139 2.25 15.37 5.78
CA VAL A 139 2.27 14.02 5.18
C VAL A 139 2.98 13.04 6.10
N GLY A 140 4.08 13.43 6.74
CA GLY A 140 4.79 12.63 7.72
C GLY A 140 3.91 12.26 8.93
N ALA A 141 3.16 13.21 9.47
CA ALA A 141 2.20 12.96 10.56
C ALA A 141 1.09 12.00 10.15
N ARG A 142 0.50 12.19 8.95
CA ARG A 142 -0.53 11.29 8.40
C ARG A 142 -0.01 9.88 8.18
N LEU A 143 1.22 9.73 7.67
CA LEU A 143 1.83 8.43 7.46
C LEU A 143 2.08 7.69 8.79
N LYS A 144 2.48 8.42 9.84
CA LYS A 144 2.64 7.84 11.18
C LYS A 144 1.29 7.34 11.73
N GLU A 145 0.25 8.17 11.63
CA GLU A 145 -1.11 7.79 12.05
C GLU A 145 -1.62 6.56 11.28
N ALA A 146 -1.43 6.53 9.95
CA ALA A 146 -1.83 5.39 9.13
C ALA A 146 -1.13 4.08 9.55
N ARG A 147 0.16 4.15 9.91
CA ARG A 147 0.91 2.97 10.42
C ARG A 147 0.42 2.52 11.79
N GLU A 148 0.07 3.44 12.67
CA GLU A 148 -0.53 3.11 13.97
C GLU A 148 -1.90 2.43 13.79
N GLN A 149 -2.73 2.97 12.90
CA GLN A 149 -4.02 2.35 12.53
C GLN A 149 -3.84 0.97 11.90
N GLU A 150 -2.87 0.80 11.00
CA GLU A 150 -2.55 -0.50 10.39
C GLU A 150 -2.11 -1.53 11.44
N SER A 151 -1.25 -1.14 12.39
CA SER A 151 -0.84 -2.01 13.50
C SER A 151 -2.04 -2.46 14.33
N ALA A 152 -2.91 -1.52 14.71
CA ALA A 152 -4.13 -1.83 15.47
C ALA A 152 -5.06 -2.79 14.68
N LEU A 153 -5.21 -2.58 13.38
CA LEU A 153 -6.01 -3.48 12.53
C LEU A 153 -5.41 -4.88 12.47
N ARG A 154 -4.09 -5.02 12.35
CA ARG A 154 -3.42 -6.33 12.38
C ARG A 154 -3.63 -7.06 13.72
N ASP A 155 -3.57 -6.33 14.83
CA ASP A 155 -3.84 -6.89 16.16
C ASP A 155 -5.30 -7.38 16.26
N THR A 156 -6.27 -6.57 15.79
CA THR A 156 -7.69 -6.97 15.79
C THR A 156 -7.94 -8.19 14.90
N LEU A 157 -7.28 -8.27 13.74
CA LEU A 157 -7.39 -9.40 12.83
C LEU A 157 -6.83 -10.68 13.44
N SER A 158 -5.67 -10.59 14.12
CA SER A 158 -5.09 -11.72 14.85
C SER A 158 -5.99 -12.20 15.99
N ALA A 159 -6.61 -11.27 16.73
CA ALA A 159 -7.55 -11.61 17.80
C ALA A 159 -8.80 -12.32 17.25
N LEU A 160 -9.38 -11.81 16.16
CA LEU A 160 -10.54 -12.40 15.51
C LEU A 160 -10.25 -13.80 14.97
N GLN A 161 -9.05 -14.03 14.42
CA GLN A 161 -8.62 -15.35 13.98
C GLN A 161 -8.49 -16.34 15.14
N ALA A 162 -7.95 -15.91 16.28
CA ALA A 162 -7.85 -16.76 17.48
C ALA A 162 -9.24 -17.08 18.06
N GLU A 163 -10.16 -16.12 18.05
CA GLU A 163 -11.56 -16.33 18.47
C GLU A 163 -12.27 -17.32 17.53
N ALA A 164 -12.12 -17.16 16.20
CA ALA A 164 -12.70 -18.07 15.22
C ALA A 164 -12.18 -19.51 15.38
N ALA A 165 -10.88 -19.69 15.67
CA ALA A 165 -10.30 -21.01 15.95
C ALA A 165 -10.87 -21.61 17.25
N THR A 166 -11.07 -20.79 18.28
CA THR A 166 -11.66 -21.21 19.56
C THR A 166 -13.11 -21.66 19.37
N VAL A 167 -13.94 -20.85 18.71
CA VAL A 167 -15.34 -21.19 18.42
C VAL A 167 -15.43 -22.45 17.56
N SER A 168 -14.54 -22.61 16.56
CA SER A 168 -14.51 -23.82 15.73
C SER A 168 -14.19 -25.07 16.56
N LYS A 169 -13.27 -24.96 17.53
CA LYS A 169 -12.95 -26.05 18.46
C LYS A 169 -14.13 -26.35 19.39
N GLU A 170 -14.76 -25.34 19.97
CA GLU A 170 -15.94 -25.52 20.81
C GLU A 170 -17.09 -26.19 20.05
N LEU A 171 -17.29 -25.82 18.78
CA LEU A 171 -18.29 -26.45 17.91
C LEU A 171 -17.96 -27.93 17.66
N ALA A 172 -16.70 -28.24 17.34
CA ALA A 172 -16.24 -29.61 17.14
C ALA A 172 -16.35 -30.46 18.43
N GLU A 173 -16.21 -29.86 19.61
CA GLU A 173 -16.42 -30.54 20.91
C GLU A 173 -17.91 -30.67 21.28
N ALA A 174 -18.77 -29.75 20.84
CA ALA A 174 -20.20 -29.80 21.10
C ALA A 174 -20.90 -30.92 20.32
N GLU A 175 -20.48 -31.18 19.08
CA GLU A 175 -21.07 -32.21 18.23
C GLU A 175 -21.05 -33.63 18.84
N PRO A 176 -19.91 -34.18 19.33
CA PRO A 176 -19.90 -35.49 19.97
C PRO A 176 -20.72 -35.52 21.26
N ARG A 177 -20.80 -34.41 22.01
CA ARG A 177 -21.64 -34.31 23.22
C ARG A 177 -23.12 -34.42 22.86
N ILE A 178 -23.55 -33.80 21.76
CA ILE A 178 -24.92 -33.94 21.25
C ILE A 178 -25.20 -35.40 20.82
N GLN A 179 -24.27 -36.05 20.12
CA GLN A 179 -24.43 -37.46 19.71
C GLN A 179 -24.48 -38.42 20.91
N GLN A 180 -23.66 -38.15 21.93
CA GLN A 180 -23.69 -38.90 23.18
C GLN A 180 -25.02 -38.71 23.91
N ALA A 181 -25.53 -37.48 24.00
CA ALA A 181 -26.81 -37.18 24.62
C ALA A 181 -27.96 -37.89 23.88
N ARG A 182 -27.96 -37.88 22.54
CA ARG A 182 -28.96 -38.60 21.73
C ARG A 182 -28.91 -40.12 21.95
N SER A 183 -27.71 -40.70 22.00
CA SER A 183 -27.55 -42.13 22.29
C SER A 183 -28.07 -42.49 23.69
N ALA A 184 -27.77 -41.66 24.68
CA ALA A 184 -28.27 -41.85 26.05
C ALA A 184 -29.80 -41.71 26.14
N GLU A 185 -30.39 -40.76 25.41
CA GLU A 185 -31.84 -40.58 25.30
C GLU A 185 -32.49 -41.83 24.68
N ALA A 186 -31.96 -42.35 23.58
CA ALA A 186 -32.47 -43.56 22.93
C ALA A 186 -32.44 -44.78 23.88
N GLN A 187 -31.33 -44.98 24.61
CA GLN A 187 -31.23 -46.04 25.63
C GLN A 187 -32.24 -45.87 26.76
N SER A 188 -32.50 -44.63 27.20
CA SER A 188 -33.50 -44.36 28.24
C SER A 188 -34.93 -44.64 27.76
N GLN A 189 -35.23 -44.36 26.49
CA GLN A 189 -36.51 -44.68 25.87
C GLN A 189 -36.70 -46.19 25.74
N GLU A 190 -35.66 -46.93 25.33
CA GLU A 190 -35.68 -48.39 25.24
C GLU A 190 -35.93 -49.05 26.61
N LYS A 191 -35.20 -48.63 27.65
CA LYS A 191 -35.42 -49.09 29.03
C LYS A 191 -36.83 -48.79 29.53
N SER A 192 -37.38 -47.62 29.20
CA SER A 192 -38.76 -47.28 29.58
C SER A 192 -39.78 -48.18 28.89
N ALA A 193 -39.55 -48.52 27.62
CA ALA A 193 -40.39 -49.47 26.89
C ALA A 193 -40.26 -50.90 27.45
N GLU A 194 -39.07 -51.33 27.84
CA GLU A 194 -38.82 -52.62 28.49
C GLU A 194 -39.55 -52.72 29.84
N ILE A 195 -39.38 -51.73 30.73
CA ILE A 195 -40.08 -51.67 32.02
C ILE A 195 -41.60 -51.71 31.81
N SER A 196 -42.12 -50.99 30.80
CA SER A 196 -43.56 -51.00 30.50
C SER A 196 -44.06 -52.39 30.09
N ARG A 197 -43.25 -53.18 29.37
CA ARG A 197 -43.58 -54.58 29.01
C ARG A 197 -43.52 -55.50 30.23
N GLU A 198 -42.49 -55.37 31.06
CA GLU A 198 -42.34 -56.16 32.29
C GLU A 198 -43.51 -55.91 33.25
N VAL A 199 -43.95 -54.66 33.38
CA VAL A 199 -45.14 -54.31 34.15
C VAL A 199 -46.39 -55.00 33.60
N ALA A 200 -46.60 -54.99 32.29
CA ALA A 200 -47.74 -55.67 31.67
C ALA A 200 -47.70 -57.20 31.91
N GLU A 201 -46.53 -57.83 31.80
CA GLU A 201 -46.36 -59.26 32.08
C GLU A 201 -46.61 -59.60 33.55
N LEU A 202 -46.12 -58.77 34.47
CA LEU A 202 -46.38 -58.92 35.90
C LEU A 202 -47.87 -58.74 36.24
N GLU A 203 -48.56 -57.82 35.58
CA GLU A 203 -50.01 -57.65 35.71
C GLU A 203 -50.77 -58.89 35.23
N ASP A 204 -50.41 -59.46 34.08
CA ASP A 204 -50.99 -60.70 33.56
C ASP A 204 -50.76 -61.88 34.52
N ARG A 205 -49.53 -62.02 35.03
CA ARG A 205 -49.18 -63.07 36.00
C ARG A 205 -49.92 -62.93 37.31
N LYS A 206 -50.12 -61.70 37.78
CA LYS A 206 -50.95 -61.41 38.96
C LYS A 206 -52.39 -61.87 38.71
N GLN A 207 -52.99 -61.52 37.57
CA GLN A 207 -54.35 -61.96 37.24
C GLN A 207 -54.45 -63.49 37.14
N GLN A 208 -53.43 -64.17 36.60
CA GLN A 208 -53.40 -65.62 36.55
C GLN A 208 -53.37 -66.23 37.96
N LEU A 209 -52.49 -65.74 38.84
CA LEU A 209 -52.41 -66.20 40.24
C LEU A 209 -53.72 -65.94 40.99
N GLU A 210 -54.39 -64.82 40.75
CA GLU A 210 -55.71 -64.54 41.34
C GLU A 210 -56.77 -65.56 40.88
N ARG A 211 -56.76 -65.96 39.60
CA ARG A 211 -57.64 -67.03 39.09
C ARG A 211 -57.32 -68.39 39.71
N GLU A 212 -56.04 -68.77 39.75
CA GLU A 212 -55.59 -70.03 40.36
C GLU A 212 -55.96 -70.09 41.85
N LEU A 213 -55.86 -68.97 42.56
CA LEU A 213 -56.24 -68.87 43.97
C LEU A 213 -57.76 -69.01 44.15
N SER A 214 -58.57 -68.42 43.27
CA SER A 214 -60.03 -68.61 43.26
C SER A 214 -60.42 -70.07 42.98
N ASP A 215 -59.72 -70.74 42.05
CA ASP A 215 -59.93 -72.16 41.75
C ASP A 215 -59.54 -73.05 42.93
N LEU A 216 -58.43 -72.75 43.60
CA LEU A 216 -57.98 -73.47 44.78
C LEU A 216 -58.93 -73.30 45.96
N ASP A 217 -59.45 -72.08 46.17
CA ASP A 217 -60.46 -71.78 47.19
C ASP A 217 -61.74 -72.58 46.96
N THR A 218 -62.21 -72.63 45.70
CA THR A 218 -63.36 -73.46 45.29
C THR A 218 -63.11 -74.94 45.59
N ARG A 219 -61.96 -75.48 45.18
CA ARG A 219 -61.58 -76.88 45.46
C ARG A 219 -61.49 -77.16 46.95
N SER A 220 -60.97 -76.23 47.75
CA SER A 220 -60.90 -76.39 49.20
C SER A 220 -62.30 -76.46 49.82
N SER A 221 -63.22 -75.62 49.37
CA SER A 221 -64.63 -75.66 49.79
C SER A 221 -65.30 -76.98 49.40
N ASP A 222 -65.10 -77.44 48.15
CA ASP A 222 -65.64 -78.72 47.68
C ASP A 222 -65.09 -79.89 48.49
N LEU A 223 -63.78 -79.93 48.72
CA LEU A 223 -63.13 -80.98 49.49
C LEU A 223 -63.54 -80.97 50.97
N GLN A 224 -63.77 -79.79 51.55
CA GLN A 224 -64.30 -79.65 52.90
C GLN A 224 -65.76 -80.16 52.99
N SER A 225 -66.57 -79.89 51.97
CA SER A 225 -67.92 -80.44 51.83
C SER A 225 -67.89 -81.97 51.71
N ASP A 226 -67.01 -82.51 50.86
CA ASP A 226 -66.83 -83.96 50.67
C ASP A 226 -66.37 -84.65 51.95
N VAL A 227 -65.42 -84.06 52.70
CA VAL A 227 -64.98 -84.58 54.00
C VAL A 227 -66.15 -84.60 54.99
N THR A 228 -66.93 -83.52 55.06
CA THR A 228 -68.11 -83.45 55.93
C THR A 228 -69.12 -84.55 55.58
N ALA A 229 -69.40 -84.74 54.29
CA ALA A 229 -70.28 -85.80 53.80
C ALA A 229 -69.73 -87.21 54.11
N ALA A 230 -68.42 -87.43 53.94
CA ALA A 230 -67.77 -88.70 54.26
C ALA A 230 -67.78 -88.99 55.77
N GLU A 231 -67.62 -87.98 56.62
CA GLU A 231 -67.73 -88.11 58.08
C GLU A 231 -69.16 -88.47 58.51
N GLU A 232 -70.17 -87.87 57.87
CA GLU A 232 -71.58 -88.21 58.08
C GLU A 232 -71.87 -89.65 57.64
N GLN A 233 -71.41 -90.06 56.46
CA GLN A 233 -71.51 -91.45 55.99
C GLN A 233 -70.84 -92.42 56.97
N ARG A 234 -69.65 -92.10 57.47
CA ARG A 234 -68.95 -92.92 58.48
C ARG A 234 -69.77 -93.02 59.76
N SER A 235 -70.36 -91.92 60.23
CA SER A 235 -71.24 -91.91 61.40
C SER A 235 -72.48 -92.80 61.20
N ASN A 236 -73.08 -92.75 60.01
CA ASN A 236 -74.22 -93.58 59.64
C ASN A 236 -73.84 -95.07 59.61
N VAL A 237 -72.73 -95.42 58.95
CA VAL A 237 -72.22 -96.81 58.92
C VAL A 237 -71.85 -97.30 60.32
N GLN A 238 -71.25 -96.47 61.18
CA GLN A 238 -70.98 -96.85 62.57
C GLN A 238 -72.26 -97.10 63.38
N THR A 239 -73.30 -96.30 63.15
CA THR A 239 -74.62 -96.49 63.75
C THR A 239 -75.25 -97.78 63.26
N GLU A 240 -75.25 -98.03 61.94
CA GLU A 240 -75.74 -99.26 61.34
C GLU A 240 -74.97 -100.50 61.83
N LEU A 241 -73.64 -100.40 61.98
CA LEU A 241 -72.80 -101.48 62.49
C LEU A 241 -73.07 -101.74 63.97
N LYS A 242 -73.34 -100.70 64.76
CA LYS A 242 -73.80 -100.81 66.15
C LYS A 242 -75.17 -101.50 66.21
N ASP A 243 -76.09 -101.13 65.34
CA ASP A 243 -77.42 -101.73 65.24
C ASP A 243 -77.35 -103.20 64.79
N MET A 244 -76.53 -103.52 63.78
CA MET A 244 -76.25 -104.90 63.36
C MET A 244 -75.60 -105.71 64.47
N THR A 245 -74.69 -105.13 65.24
CA THR A 245 -74.08 -105.78 66.41
C THR A 245 -75.13 -106.06 67.48
N ALA A 246 -76.00 -105.09 67.78
CA ALA A 246 -77.11 -105.27 68.71
C ALA A 246 -78.11 -106.34 68.20
N LEU A 247 -78.38 -106.37 66.90
CA LEU A 247 -79.25 -107.36 66.26
C LEU A 247 -78.62 -108.76 66.31
N LEU A 248 -77.32 -108.88 66.03
CA LEU A 248 -76.57 -110.14 66.15
C LEU A 248 -76.55 -110.62 67.59
N GLN A 249 -76.35 -109.72 68.56
CA GLN A 249 -76.44 -110.05 69.97
C GLN A 249 -77.85 -110.53 70.34
N ALA A 250 -78.90 -109.83 69.91
CA ALA A 250 -80.28 -110.25 70.12
C ALA A 250 -80.60 -111.62 69.46
N ARG A 251 -80.07 -111.87 68.25
CA ARG A 251 -80.17 -113.18 67.58
C ARG A 251 -79.37 -114.25 68.29
N SER A 252 -78.22 -113.94 68.84
CA SER A 252 -77.41 -114.87 69.63
C SER A 252 -78.11 -115.19 70.96
N ASP A 253 -78.77 -114.22 71.59
CA ASP A 253 -79.62 -114.43 72.77
C ASP A 253 -80.88 -115.25 72.42
N GLU A 254 -81.49 -115.03 71.25
CA GLU A 254 -82.55 -115.89 70.72
C GLU A 254 -82.07 -117.30 70.43
N LEU A 255 -80.89 -117.46 69.81
CA LEU A 255 -80.29 -118.77 69.56
C LEU A 255 -79.97 -119.49 70.86
N LEU A 256 -79.46 -118.78 71.88
CA LEU A 256 -79.29 -119.34 73.23
C LEU A 256 -80.63 -119.78 73.84
N LYS A 257 -81.70 -119.02 73.65
CA LYS A 257 -83.05 -119.44 74.08
C LYS A 257 -83.57 -120.64 73.28
N VAL A 258 -83.30 -120.71 71.98
CA VAL A 258 -83.64 -121.85 71.13
C VAL A 258 -82.81 -123.07 71.53
N GLU A 259 -81.53 -122.91 71.86
CA GLU A 259 -80.64 -123.96 72.29
C GLU A 259 -81.01 -124.47 73.69
N GLN A 260 -81.38 -123.57 74.61
CA GLN A 260 -82.04 -123.96 75.87
C GLN A 260 -83.34 -124.74 75.64
N ARG A 261 -84.14 -124.33 74.64
CA ARG A 261 -85.37 -125.04 74.27
C ARG A 261 -85.10 -126.40 73.63
N ILE A 262 -84.03 -126.55 72.87
CA ILE A 262 -83.58 -127.83 72.28
C ILE A 262 -83.06 -128.74 73.38
N ILE A 263 -82.31 -128.22 74.36
CA ILE A 263 -81.87 -128.98 75.54
C ILE A 263 -83.10 -129.45 76.34
N GLU A 264 -84.10 -128.59 76.55
CA GLU A 264 -85.37 -128.97 77.18
C GLU A 264 -86.20 -129.97 76.36
N GLN A 265 -86.08 -129.98 75.03
CA GLN A 265 -86.76 -130.93 74.15
C GLN A 265 -85.99 -132.25 73.97
N GLN A 266 -84.67 -132.27 74.15
CA GLN A 266 -83.84 -133.48 74.04
C GLN A 266 -83.86 -134.35 75.31
N ASP A 267 -84.24 -133.80 76.47
CA ASP A 267 -84.43 -134.59 77.70
C ASP A 267 -85.74 -135.41 77.73
N THR A 268 -86.55 -135.40 76.65
CA THR A 268 -87.79 -136.19 76.54
C THR A 268 -87.92 -137.01 75.25
N ALA A 269 -86.82 -137.53 74.70
CA ALA A 269 -86.89 -138.59 73.69
C ALA A 269 -85.63 -139.48 73.71
N ASP A 270 -85.74 -140.54 74.49
CA ASP A 270 -84.88 -141.70 74.65
C ASP A 270 -84.58 -142.44 73.31
N SER A 271 -83.33 -142.89 73.15
CA SER A 271 -82.87 -144.10 72.42
C SER A 271 -83.32 -144.39 70.96
N ALA A 272 -82.43 -144.20 69.96
CA ALA A 272 -82.18 -145.15 68.83
C ALA A 272 -81.14 -144.64 67.77
N ALA A 273 -80.24 -145.55 67.34
CA ALA A 273 -79.43 -145.60 66.10
C ALA A 273 -78.27 -144.57 65.94
N ALA A 274 -76.98 -144.94 65.86
CA ALA A 274 -76.24 -145.89 65.03
C ALA A 274 -76.06 -145.50 63.53
N GLU A 275 -74.83 -145.03 63.23
CA GLU A 275 -73.96 -145.39 62.09
C GLU A 275 -74.10 -144.81 60.64
N THR A 276 -72.99 -144.20 60.18
CA THR A 276 -72.28 -144.30 58.86
C THR A 276 -72.54 -143.23 57.74
N PRO A 277 -71.77 -143.15 56.61
CA PRO A 277 -70.70 -142.17 56.32
C PRO A 277 -70.72 -141.53 54.88
N ASN A 278 -69.63 -140.83 54.47
CA ASN A 278 -69.29 -140.28 53.11
C ASN A 278 -70.13 -139.06 52.65
N ASP A 279 -69.71 -138.13 51.77
CA ASP A 279 -68.69 -138.10 50.71
C ASP A 279 -68.42 -136.64 50.24
N ASP A 280 -67.36 -136.50 49.46
CA ASP A 280 -66.72 -135.36 48.77
C ASP A 280 -67.55 -134.25 48.06
N SER A 281 -66.96 -133.04 48.03
CA SER A 281 -66.67 -132.22 46.81
C SER A 281 -66.24 -130.80 47.27
N GLU A 282 -64.96 -130.40 47.19
CA GLU A 282 -64.18 -129.99 46.01
C GLU A 282 -64.64 -128.71 45.27
N ALA A 283 -63.61 -128.00 44.80
CA ALA A 283 -63.57 -126.99 43.73
C ALA A 283 -63.73 -125.51 44.18
N SER A 284 -62.64 -124.76 44.36
CA SER A 284 -61.86 -124.02 43.31
C SER A 284 -62.45 -122.61 43.07
N ASN A 285 -61.73 -121.50 42.90
CA ASN A 285 -60.53 -121.22 42.11
C ASN A 285 -60.00 -119.83 42.56
N ALA A 286 -58.69 -119.66 42.80
CA ALA A 286 -57.64 -119.27 41.83
C ALA A 286 -57.63 -117.75 41.52
N LEU A 287 -56.63 -116.99 41.99
CA LEU A 287 -55.27 -116.80 41.42
C LEU A 287 -55.28 -116.11 40.06
N GLU A 288 -54.58 -114.96 39.95
CA GLU A 288 -53.40 -114.74 39.08
C GLU A 288 -53.10 -113.23 38.95
N LYS A 289 -51.87 -112.80 39.33
CA LYS A 289 -50.72 -112.39 38.45
C LYS A 289 -50.88 -110.96 37.91
N GLN A 290 -49.87 -110.13 37.66
CA GLN A 290 -48.43 -110.16 37.37
C GLN A 290 -47.98 -108.70 37.64
N GLY A 291 -46.74 -108.27 37.91
CA GLY A 291 -45.43 -108.75 37.52
C GLY A 291 -44.58 -107.55 37.03
N ALA A 292 -43.28 -107.59 37.34
CA ALA A 292 -42.15 -106.98 36.63
C ALA A 292 -41.77 -105.47 36.81
N ALA A 293 -40.55 -105.28 37.36
CA ALA A 293 -39.62 -104.15 37.18
C ALA A 293 -38.99 -104.18 35.75
N PRO A 294 -38.12 -103.24 35.27
CA PRO A 294 -36.80 -102.78 35.81
C PRO A 294 -36.62 -101.23 35.73
N GLN A 295 -35.64 -100.51 36.31
CA GLN A 295 -34.15 -100.49 36.33
C GLN A 295 -33.47 -99.84 35.09
N VAL A 296 -32.39 -99.06 35.36
CA VAL A 296 -31.24 -98.57 34.52
C VAL A 296 -31.50 -97.51 33.43
N GLU A 297 -30.61 -96.58 33.04
CA GLU A 297 -29.28 -96.04 33.45
C GLU A 297 -29.03 -94.76 32.59
N GLU A 298 -27.99 -93.98 32.90
CA GLU A 298 -26.96 -93.37 32.00
C GLU A 298 -27.27 -93.06 30.51
N SER A 299 -26.70 -92.09 29.79
CA SER A 299 -25.55 -91.18 29.89
C SER A 299 -25.47 -90.43 28.54
N ASP A 300 -24.52 -89.49 28.42
CA ASP A 300 -23.87 -89.05 27.16
C ASP A 300 -24.71 -88.22 26.17
N ALA A 301 -24.14 -87.33 25.34
CA ALA A 301 -22.84 -86.69 25.18
C ALA A 301 -23.08 -85.67 24.03
N SER A 302 -22.55 -84.45 24.12
CA SER A 302 -21.38 -83.98 23.36
C SER A 302 -21.59 -83.61 21.89
N ALA A 303 -20.81 -82.59 21.51
CA ALA A 303 -20.35 -82.18 20.19
C ALA A 303 -21.32 -81.33 19.33
N ASN A 304 -21.02 -80.07 18.98
CA ASN A 304 -19.83 -79.47 18.31
C ASN A 304 -19.95 -79.49 16.77
N ALA A 305 -19.33 -78.47 16.17
CA ALA A 305 -19.07 -78.18 14.75
C ALA A 305 -20.14 -77.30 14.06
N SER A 306 -19.86 -76.03 13.74
CA SER A 306 -18.91 -75.46 12.74
C SER A 306 -19.56 -75.32 11.36
N ASP A 307 -19.53 -74.11 10.81
CA ASP A 307 -19.28 -73.77 9.39
C ASP A 307 -19.49 -72.25 9.23
N GLU A 308 -18.56 -71.41 8.76
CA GLU A 308 -17.79 -71.35 7.48
C GLU A 308 -18.44 -70.37 6.48
N GLU A 309 -17.60 -69.77 5.63
CA GLU A 309 -17.87 -68.79 4.53
C GLU A 309 -17.99 -67.30 4.91
N ALA A 310 -17.05 -66.40 4.60
CA ALA A 310 -16.40 -66.01 3.34
C ALA A 310 -17.34 -65.36 2.32
N ALA A 311 -17.21 -64.03 2.12
CA ALA A 311 -17.40 -63.35 0.83
C ALA A 311 -17.00 -61.87 0.92
N GLU A 312 -16.05 -61.45 0.07
CA GLU A 312 -15.92 -60.08 -0.43
C GLU A 312 -17.14 -59.73 -1.31
N PRO A 313 -17.36 -58.44 -1.63
CA PRO A 313 -16.98 -58.05 -2.99
C PRO A 313 -16.45 -56.62 -3.18
N THR A 314 -15.82 -56.49 -4.34
CA THR A 314 -15.28 -55.35 -5.06
C THR A 314 -16.35 -54.42 -5.65
N THR A 315 -15.98 -53.15 -5.90
CA THR A 315 -16.30 -52.31 -7.09
C THR A 315 -15.34 -51.10 -7.04
N SER A 316 -14.45 -50.87 -8.03
CA SER A 316 -14.66 -50.15 -9.31
C SER A 316 -15.35 -48.80 -9.12
N ASP A 317 -14.98 -47.67 -9.70
CA ASP A 317 -13.98 -47.19 -10.65
C ASP A 317 -14.31 -45.68 -10.69
N GLU A 318 -13.34 -44.75 -10.64
CA GLU A 318 -13.52 -43.47 -11.35
C GLU A 318 -12.20 -42.71 -11.52
N ASP A 319 -11.84 -42.64 -12.80
CA ASP A 319 -10.79 -41.88 -13.45
C ASP A 319 -10.72 -40.40 -13.05
N ARG A 320 -9.50 -39.92 -12.79
CA ARG A 320 -9.08 -38.57 -13.22
C ARG A 320 -7.65 -38.59 -13.73
N GLN A 321 -7.52 -38.52 -15.05
CA GLN A 321 -6.29 -38.20 -15.76
C GLN A 321 -5.80 -36.77 -15.46
N PRO A 322 -4.49 -36.54 -15.63
CA PRO A 322 -3.87 -35.21 -15.61
C PRO A 322 -3.92 -34.58 -17.01
N ASP A 323 -4.34 -33.32 -17.10
CA ASP A 323 -4.16 -32.52 -18.31
C ASP A 323 -2.82 -31.77 -18.23
N ASP A 324 -1.98 -32.11 -19.21
CA ASP A 324 -0.78 -31.44 -19.63
C ASP A 324 -1.09 -30.85 -21.02
N GLN A 325 -1.11 -29.51 -21.16
CA GLN A 325 -0.72 -28.87 -22.42
C GLN A 325 -0.57 -27.34 -22.36
N ALA A 326 0.51 -26.94 -23.04
CA ALA A 326 0.72 -25.73 -23.83
C ALA A 326 1.39 -24.52 -23.16
N ALA A 327 2.71 -24.56 -23.26
CA ALA A 327 3.60 -23.42 -23.35
C ALA A 327 3.18 -22.41 -24.45
N GLN A 328 3.19 -21.12 -24.10
CA GLN A 328 3.66 -20.06 -24.99
C GLN A 328 4.53 -19.08 -24.20
N GLN A 329 5.71 -18.84 -24.76
CA GLN A 329 6.73 -17.90 -24.35
C GLN A 329 6.24 -16.46 -24.48
N SER A 330 6.56 -15.64 -23.48
CA SER A 330 7.01 -14.28 -23.69
C SER A 330 7.73 -13.79 -22.43
N ASP A 331 9.06 -13.83 -22.51
CA ASP A 331 9.97 -12.80 -22.05
C ASP A 331 9.41 -11.82 -21.01
N SER A 332 9.73 -12.04 -19.75
CA SER A 332 9.57 -11.06 -18.69
C SER A 332 10.76 -11.24 -17.78
N ALA A 333 11.79 -10.42 -18.06
CA ALA A 333 12.90 -10.22 -17.16
C ALA A 333 12.34 -9.87 -15.78
N ASP A 334 12.79 -10.61 -14.77
CA ASP A 334 12.60 -10.28 -13.36
C ASP A 334 13.16 -8.87 -13.10
N GLU A 335 12.28 -7.87 -13.12
CA GLU A 335 12.51 -6.58 -12.48
C GLU A 335 12.42 -6.77 -10.96
N GLN A 336 13.48 -7.35 -10.38
CA GLN A 336 13.77 -7.13 -8.98
C GLN A 336 14.20 -5.67 -8.81
N SER A 337 13.24 -4.83 -8.45
CA SER A 337 13.48 -3.52 -7.84
C SER A 337 14.20 -3.72 -6.50
N THR A 338 15.51 -3.92 -6.54
CA THR A 338 16.40 -3.58 -5.42
C THR A 338 16.58 -2.07 -5.46
N GLN A 339 15.75 -1.40 -4.69
CA GLN A 339 15.85 0.02 -4.39
C GLN A 339 17.29 0.33 -3.92
N GLY A 340 18.09 0.98 -4.78
CA GLY A 340 19.41 1.53 -4.44
C GLY A 340 20.60 1.17 -5.33
N ALA A 341 20.52 0.17 -6.23
CA ALA A 341 21.66 -0.22 -7.06
C ALA A 341 21.36 -0.11 -8.56
N ILE A 342 22.09 0.74 -9.28
CA ILE A 342 22.10 0.71 -10.75
C ILE A 342 22.81 -0.56 -11.19
N VAL A 343 22.10 -1.41 -11.92
CA VAL A 343 22.62 -2.64 -12.53
C VAL A 343 23.08 -2.27 -13.95
N PRO A 344 24.22 -2.79 -14.45
CA PRO A 344 24.58 -2.63 -15.85
C PRO A 344 23.40 -3.01 -16.76
N GLY A 345 23.03 -2.10 -17.66
CA GLY A 345 21.76 -2.18 -18.38
C GLY A 345 21.43 -0.91 -19.15
N THR A 346 20.31 -0.96 -19.87
CA THR A 346 19.78 0.19 -20.61
C THR A 346 18.58 0.76 -19.86
N TYR A 347 18.63 2.05 -19.60
CA TYR A 347 17.63 2.85 -18.90
C TYR A 347 17.09 3.90 -19.85
N ARG A 348 15.78 4.14 -19.77
CA ARG A 348 15.12 5.14 -20.60
C ARG A 348 14.31 6.10 -19.76
N THR A 349 14.55 7.39 -19.94
CA THR A 349 13.80 8.47 -19.30
C THR A 349 13.44 9.51 -20.35
N GLY A 350 12.18 9.49 -20.80
CA GLY A 350 11.73 10.33 -21.91
C GLY A 350 12.49 10.02 -23.19
N ASP A 351 13.08 11.05 -23.80
CA ASP A 351 13.88 10.97 -25.02
C ASP A 351 15.35 10.63 -24.76
N ILE A 352 15.74 10.37 -23.51
CA ILE A 352 17.11 10.01 -23.14
C ILE A 352 17.22 8.49 -22.95
N LEU A 353 18.09 7.88 -23.74
CA LEU A 353 18.52 6.49 -23.59
C LEU A 353 19.89 6.47 -22.92
N ALA A 354 19.97 5.96 -21.69
CA ALA A 354 21.20 5.81 -20.93
C ALA A 354 21.58 4.33 -20.84
N ARG A 355 22.81 3.98 -21.21
CA ARG A 355 23.34 2.62 -21.14
C ARG A 355 24.56 2.60 -20.23
N PHE A 356 24.52 1.75 -19.21
CA PHE A 356 25.62 1.52 -18.26
C PHE A 356 26.19 0.14 -18.50
N GLU A 357 27.48 0.05 -18.77
CA GLU A 357 28.18 -1.20 -19.04
C GLU A 357 28.88 -1.72 -17.78
N ALA A 358 29.07 -3.03 -17.69
CA ALA A 358 29.69 -3.65 -16.53
C ALA A 358 31.17 -3.25 -16.32
N ASP A 359 31.79 -2.62 -17.32
CA ASP A 359 33.17 -2.11 -17.26
C ASP A 359 33.29 -0.70 -16.65
N GLY A 360 32.18 -0.12 -16.19
CA GLY A 360 32.15 1.23 -15.61
C GLY A 360 32.05 2.33 -16.65
N THR A 361 31.74 2.03 -17.92
CA THR A 361 31.46 3.04 -18.93
C THR A 361 29.96 3.31 -19.05
N PHE A 362 29.60 4.53 -19.45
CA PHE A 362 28.22 4.89 -19.76
C PHE A 362 28.12 5.57 -21.13
N ASN A 363 26.96 5.44 -21.75
CA ASN A 363 26.57 6.17 -22.95
C ASN A 363 25.15 6.73 -22.77
N MET A 364 24.96 8.02 -23.01
CA MET A 364 23.66 8.69 -22.97
C MET A 364 23.37 9.33 -24.33
N GLN A 365 22.27 8.93 -24.96
CA GLN A 365 21.82 9.45 -26.23
C GLN A 365 20.49 10.16 -26.07
N ASN A 366 20.37 11.37 -26.60
CA ASN A 366 19.08 12.04 -26.78
C ASN A 366 18.53 11.68 -28.16
N GLU A 367 17.43 10.91 -28.19
CA GLU A 367 16.80 10.43 -29.43
C GLU A 367 16.21 11.57 -30.27
N GLN A 368 15.89 12.72 -29.66
CA GLN A 368 15.29 13.87 -30.34
C GLN A 368 16.34 14.78 -30.99
N SER A 369 17.42 15.10 -30.28
CA SER A 369 18.48 15.97 -30.81
C SER A 369 19.56 15.20 -31.59
N GLY A 370 19.71 13.90 -31.32
CA GLY A 370 20.79 13.07 -31.85
C GLY A 370 22.12 13.22 -31.09
N ASP A 371 22.14 14.03 -30.03
CA ASP A 371 23.34 14.24 -29.20
C ASP A 371 23.67 12.97 -28.43
N ASN A 372 24.97 12.69 -28.30
CA ASN A 372 25.48 11.51 -27.61
C ASN A 372 26.61 11.93 -26.67
N VAL A 373 26.55 11.47 -25.42
CA VAL A 373 27.55 11.69 -24.38
C VAL A 373 28.00 10.36 -23.82
N ALA A 374 29.29 10.06 -23.86
CA ALA A 374 29.87 8.88 -23.26
C ALA A 374 30.88 9.26 -22.16
N GLY A 375 31.09 8.39 -21.19
CA GLY A 375 32.07 8.61 -20.12
C GLY A 375 32.22 7.41 -19.20
N GLU A 376 32.75 7.65 -18.01
CA GLU A 376 32.90 6.64 -16.96
C GLU A 376 31.90 6.91 -15.84
N TYR A 377 31.42 5.86 -15.18
CA TYR A 377 30.56 5.97 -14.00
C TYR A 377 31.13 5.17 -12.82
N SER A 378 30.96 5.70 -11.62
CA SER A 378 31.21 4.98 -10.38
C SER A 378 30.00 5.05 -9.46
N LEU A 379 29.79 3.98 -8.68
CA LEU A 379 28.73 3.88 -7.69
C LEU A 379 29.36 3.85 -6.29
N GLU A 380 29.23 4.94 -5.54
CA GLU A 380 29.67 5.02 -4.15
C GLU A 380 28.49 5.47 -3.28
N ALA A 381 28.16 4.70 -2.25
CA ALA A 381 27.11 5.03 -1.28
C ALA A 381 25.76 5.41 -1.93
N GLU A 382 25.31 4.62 -2.92
CA GLU A 382 24.06 4.85 -3.68
C GLU A 382 24.05 6.13 -4.55
N ILE A 383 25.20 6.80 -4.68
CA ILE A 383 25.36 7.95 -5.56
C ILE A 383 26.12 7.51 -6.81
N VAL A 384 25.53 7.81 -7.97
CA VAL A 384 26.15 7.60 -9.28
C VAL A 384 26.92 8.85 -9.64
N THR A 385 28.23 8.72 -9.80
CA THR A 385 29.09 9.82 -10.24
C THR A 385 29.49 9.58 -11.69
N LEU A 386 29.13 10.49 -12.58
CA LEU A 386 29.53 10.48 -13.99
C LEU A 386 30.81 11.31 -14.15
N SER A 387 31.85 10.71 -14.72
CA SER A 387 33.17 11.31 -14.90
C SER A 387 33.60 11.28 -16.36
N ASN A 388 34.47 12.22 -16.73
CA ASN A 388 35.06 12.31 -18.07
C ASN A 388 34.03 12.30 -19.23
N PRO A 389 32.96 13.12 -19.20
CA PRO A 389 31.98 13.13 -20.29
C PRO A 389 32.61 13.66 -21.58
N VAL A 390 32.48 12.88 -22.65
CA VAL A 390 32.84 13.24 -24.03
C VAL A 390 31.58 13.17 -24.87
N GLY A 391 31.16 14.31 -25.42
CA GLY A 391 29.96 14.41 -26.26
C GLY A 391 30.22 15.08 -27.61
N THR A 392 29.39 14.74 -28.59
CA THR A 392 29.40 15.30 -29.96
C THR A 392 28.30 16.32 -30.17
#